data_AF-A0A8T3CV74-F1
#
_entry.id   AF-A0A8T3CV74-F1
#
_cell.length_a   1.000
_cell.length_b   1.000
_cell.length_c   1.000
_cell.angle_alpha   90.00
_cell.angle_beta   90.00
_cell.angle_gamma   90.00
#
_symmetry.space_group_name_H-M   'P 1'
#
loop_
_entity.id
_entity.type
_entity.pdbx_description
1 polymer ?
#
loop_
_entity_poly.entity_id
_entity_poly.type
_entity_poly.pdbx_seq_one_letter_code
_entity_poly.pdbx_strand_id
1 'polypeptide(L)'
;MNWFMMMSMSSPCSEMKLKVYTALKHLEKDLIKISQLPRPLLDCDLNVDMILNGRIGRITPQREGNPLSIEYYISPYDLLTENANIDDCIHGQMALVTAGPSDSAHRLQKTSLIPQPPQITSEGLPVFSPLDDMTSESLPACFILKLQPPLPMLSSSISRVHHITETPMRETDLQWSPFPRLLETSREESSGSGEKEDAQFFVPLPENQMHSYLLPGEQWGVAALKGALVSSIPFTHPAHVPALLEQLRQQSALNTLLSSCMSRHRPVPGTKSDLHCEVLPESEWSFSVSFLLPESDRLSVLSVNLKDSHQITSRLFTSYPTDFCTDKYISRVLKRCMSIPLVMRAICRRLAKKNSSSVVTSSPVAGDRVLMGAPASQSHTAASEADAPSIPPVEPETMHTGSPPAVPSHNASVTDSSDVPASSVCSYYVMSVPAAPDTATPANTEPLANPYPGTHVSVFPSWSASSTLSI
;
A
#
# COMPACT_ATOMS: atom_id res chain seq x y z
N MET A 1 -32.70 -14.13 9.64
CA MET A 1 -32.57 -13.04 8.65
C MET A 1 -31.15 -13.09 8.07
N ASN A 2 -30.85 -12.90 6.77
CA ASN A 2 -31.69 -12.78 5.58
C ASN A 2 -30.92 -13.28 4.33
N TRP A 3 -31.02 -14.58 3.97
CA TRP A 3 -30.58 -15.06 2.64
C TRP A 3 -31.29 -14.32 1.49
N PHE A 4 -32.53 -13.88 1.73
CA PHE A 4 -33.32 -13.05 0.81
C PHE A 4 -32.74 -11.65 0.53
N MET A 5 -31.76 -11.15 1.30
CA MET A 5 -31.14 -9.84 1.04
C MET A 5 -29.90 -9.91 0.15
N MET A 6 -29.24 -11.07 0.03
CA MET A 6 -28.12 -11.22 -0.93
C MET A 6 -28.61 -11.34 -2.38
N MET A 7 -29.75 -12.01 -2.59
CA MET A 7 -30.40 -12.06 -3.90
C MET A 7 -31.53 -11.03 -3.99
N SER A 8 -31.16 -9.77 -4.25
CA SER A 8 -32.09 -8.74 -4.74
C SER A 8 -32.51 -9.05 -6.18
N MET A 9 -33.29 -10.12 -6.32
CA MET A 9 -33.81 -10.62 -7.59
C MET A 9 -35.32 -10.77 -7.49
N SER A 10 -36.03 -10.07 -8.37
CA SER A 10 -37.49 -10.09 -8.54
C SER A 10 -37.99 -11.50 -8.90
N SER A 11 -38.21 -12.31 -7.87
CA SER A 11 -38.71 -13.70 -7.91
C SER A 11 -38.32 -14.54 -9.15
N PRO A 12 -37.02 -14.75 -9.44
CA PRO A 12 -36.62 -15.80 -10.37
C PRO A 12 -36.99 -17.17 -9.77
N CYS A 13 -37.21 -18.16 -10.65
CA CYS A 13 -37.55 -19.52 -10.25
C CYS A 13 -36.54 -20.10 -9.23
N SER A 14 -37.02 -20.94 -8.31
CA SER A 14 -36.18 -21.59 -7.27
C SER A 14 -34.98 -22.32 -7.88
N GLU A 15 -35.17 -22.99 -9.01
CA GLU A 15 -34.12 -23.65 -9.80
C GLU A 15 -33.01 -22.68 -10.25
N MET A 16 -33.37 -21.48 -10.72
CA MET A 16 -32.41 -20.46 -11.16
C MET A 16 -31.54 -19.97 -9.99
N LYS A 17 -32.15 -19.77 -8.81
CA LYS A 17 -31.39 -19.43 -7.59
C LYS A 17 -30.41 -20.53 -7.19
N LEU A 18 -30.84 -21.79 -7.28
CA LEU A 18 -29.99 -22.95 -7.00
C LEU A 18 -28.81 -23.08 -7.99
N LYS A 19 -29.03 -22.78 -9.27
CA LYS A 19 -27.98 -22.76 -10.31
C LYS A 19 -26.95 -21.66 -10.08
N VAL A 20 -27.39 -20.42 -9.85
CA VAL A 20 -26.50 -19.28 -9.53
C VAL A 20 -25.70 -19.55 -8.24
N TYR A 21 -26.34 -20.12 -7.21
CA TYR A 21 -25.65 -20.54 -5.98
C TYR A 21 -24.62 -21.66 -6.22
N THR A 22 -24.96 -22.65 -7.05
CA THR A 22 -24.04 -23.74 -7.41
C THR A 22 -22.82 -23.21 -8.17
N ALA A 23 -22.99 -22.19 -9.01
CA ALA A 23 -21.88 -21.55 -9.70
C ALA A 23 -20.99 -20.74 -8.76
N LEU A 24 -21.58 -19.94 -7.87
CA LEU A 24 -20.85 -19.22 -6.82
C LEU A 24 -20.04 -20.19 -5.94
N LYS A 25 -20.60 -21.37 -5.61
CA LYS A 25 -19.92 -22.41 -4.84
C LYS A 25 -18.81 -23.17 -5.57
N HIS A 26 -18.65 -22.99 -6.88
CA HIS A 26 -17.47 -23.46 -7.59
C HIS A 26 -16.44 -22.36 -7.78
N LEU A 27 -16.88 -21.11 -7.99
CA LEU A 27 -16.02 -19.94 -7.93
C LEU A 27 -15.29 -19.84 -6.58
N GLU A 28 -16.00 -19.93 -5.44
CA GLU A 28 -15.38 -19.87 -4.11
C GLU A 28 -14.25 -20.91 -3.94
N LYS A 29 -14.47 -22.14 -4.43
CA LYS A 29 -13.46 -23.22 -4.39
C LYS A 29 -12.24 -22.88 -5.24
N ASP A 30 -12.45 -22.31 -6.43
CA ASP A 30 -11.36 -21.92 -7.33
C ASP A 30 -10.57 -20.72 -6.78
N LEU A 31 -11.23 -19.72 -6.18
CA LEU A 31 -10.54 -18.61 -5.52
C LEU A 31 -9.66 -19.10 -4.34
N ILE A 32 -10.16 -20.05 -3.55
CA ILE A 32 -9.38 -20.71 -2.48
C ILE A 32 -8.22 -21.54 -3.05
N LYS A 33 -8.39 -22.23 -4.19
CA LYS A 33 -7.28 -22.89 -4.89
C LYS A 33 -6.22 -21.88 -5.35
N ILE A 34 -6.61 -20.71 -5.85
CA ILE A 34 -5.66 -19.69 -6.36
C ILE A 34 -4.83 -19.08 -5.23
N SER A 35 -5.43 -18.77 -4.07
CA SER A 35 -4.67 -18.24 -2.92
C SER A 35 -3.64 -19.24 -2.38
N GLN A 36 -3.88 -20.54 -2.55
CA GLN A 36 -3.00 -21.63 -2.12
C GLN A 36 -1.87 -21.97 -3.12
N LEU A 37 -1.83 -21.37 -4.32
CA LEU A 37 -0.77 -21.64 -5.30
C LEU A 37 0.61 -21.14 -4.79
N PRO A 38 1.71 -21.88 -4.99
CA PRO A 38 3.05 -21.45 -4.55
C PRO A 38 3.46 -20.11 -5.18
N ARG A 39 4.06 -19.20 -4.41
CA ARG A 39 4.66 -17.94 -4.89
C ARG A 39 5.84 -17.52 -4.02
N PRO A 40 6.75 -16.66 -4.49
CA PRO A 40 7.68 -15.96 -3.61
C PRO A 40 6.93 -15.05 -2.62
N LEU A 41 7.52 -14.86 -1.44
CA LEU A 41 7.18 -13.81 -0.49
C LEU A 41 7.94 -12.53 -0.88
N LEU A 42 7.31 -11.36 -0.72
CA LEU A 42 7.90 -10.05 -0.97
C LEU A 42 7.97 -9.17 0.29
N ASP A 43 7.15 -9.44 1.31
CA ASP A 43 7.30 -8.89 2.66
C ASP A 43 7.65 -10.01 3.68
N CYS A 44 8.18 -9.60 4.84
CA CYS A 44 8.52 -10.49 5.96
C CYS A 44 7.29 -10.81 6.82
N ASP A 45 6.29 -9.92 6.90
CA ASP A 45 5.02 -10.23 7.57
C ASP A 45 4.09 -10.99 6.62
N LEU A 46 3.77 -12.24 6.97
CA LEU A 46 2.95 -13.14 6.15
C LEU A 46 1.51 -12.64 5.95
N ASN A 47 0.95 -11.83 6.85
CA ASN A 47 -0.38 -11.23 6.66
C ASN A 47 -0.31 -10.10 5.66
N VAL A 48 0.66 -9.19 5.81
CA VAL A 48 0.88 -8.07 4.88
C VAL A 48 1.19 -8.60 3.49
N ASP A 49 2.08 -9.58 3.41
CA ASP A 49 2.46 -10.25 2.17
C ASP A 49 1.28 -11.00 1.53
N MET A 50 0.40 -11.63 2.32
CA MET A 50 -0.82 -12.26 1.81
C MET A 50 -1.84 -11.23 1.30
N ILE A 51 -2.08 -10.13 2.02
CA ILE A 51 -3.04 -9.09 1.63
C ILE A 51 -2.56 -8.35 0.38
N LEU A 52 -1.33 -7.82 0.39
CA LEU A 52 -0.79 -6.97 -0.67
C LEU A 52 -0.21 -7.77 -1.85
N ASN A 53 0.51 -8.86 -1.59
CA ASN A 53 1.28 -9.59 -2.60
C ASN A 53 0.66 -10.96 -2.95
N GLY A 54 -0.44 -11.36 -2.29
CA GLY A 54 -1.17 -12.59 -2.58
C GLY A 54 -2.08 -12.48 -3.80
N ARG A 55 -2.19 -13.54 -4.61
CA ARG A 55 -2.98 -13.55 -5.86
C ARG A 55 -4.45 -13.17 -5.67
N ILE A 56 -5.07 -13.54 -4.55
CA ILE A 56 -6.47 -13.25 -4.18
C ILE A 56 -6.53 -12.54 -2.81
N GLY A 57 -5.45 -11.89 -2.38
CA GLY A 57 -5.38 -11.28 -1.04
C GLY A 57 -5.52 -12.30 0.11
N ARG A 58 -5.96 -11.82 1.29
CA ARG A 58 -6.34 -12.65 2.44
C ARG A 58 -7.81 -13.07 2.29
N ILE A 59 -8.05 -14.35 1.95
CA ILE A 59 -9.41 -14.92 1.84
C ILE A 59 -9.92 -15.36 3.20
N THR A 60 -11.15 -14.95 3.56
CA THR A 60 -11.95 -15.63 4.59
C THR A 60 -13.09 -16.41 3.93
N PRO A 61 -13.10 -17.76 4.00
CA PRO A 61 -14.18 -18.58 3.43
C PRO A 61 -15.55 -18.29 4.07
N GLN A 62 -16.64 -18.46 3.30
CA GLN A 62 -18.00 -18.26 3.80
C GLN A 62 -18.29 -19.09 5.06
N ARG A 63 -18.76 -18.41 6.11
CA ARG A 63 -19.28 -19.01 7.35
C ARG A 63 -20.65 -18.42 7.70
N GLU A 64 -21.61 -19.29 8.01
CA GLU A 64 -22.89 -18.94 8.69
C GLU A 64 -23.68 -17.78 8.08
N GLY A 65 -23.69 -17.68 6.74
CA GLY A 65 -24.43 -16.67 5.98
C GLY A 65 -23.63 -15.42 5.61
N ASN A 66 -22.41 -15.25 6.12
CA ASN A 66 -21.49 -14.23 5.61
C ASN A 66 -20.90 -14.68 4.25
N PRO A 67 -20.72 -13.80 3.25
CA PRO A 67 -20.08 -14.17 1.98
C PRO A 67 -18.63 -14.60 2.18
N LEU A 68 -18.01 -15.20 1.16
CA LEU A 68 -16.55 -15.28 1.10
C LEU A 68 -16.02 -13.85 0.96
N SER A 69 -15.10 -13.45 1.85
CA SER A 69 -14.46 -12.13 1.80
C SER A 69 -13.00 -12.24 1.34
N ILE A 70 -12.55 -11.17 0.70
CA ILE A 70 -11.19 -10.96 0.22
C ILE A 70 -10.73 -9.63 0.79
N GLU A 71 -9.69 -9.62 1.61
CA GLU A 71 -8.98 -8.41 1.98
C GLU A 71 -7.78 -8.24 1.05
N TYR A 72 -7.77 -7.15 0.28
CA TYR A 72 -6.85 -6.98 -0.85
C TYR A 72 -5.84 -5.84 -0.67
N TYR A 73 -6.08 -4.91 0.26
CA TYR A 73 -5.14 -3.83 0.55
C TYR A 73 -5.23 -3.38 2.01
N ILE A 74 -4.07 -3.12 2.62
CA ILE A 74 -3.92 -2.51 3.94
C ILE A 74 -2.73 -1.54 3.90
N SER A 75 -2.81 -0.39 4.57
CA SER A 75 -1.65 0.50 4.65
C SER A 75 -0.63 -0.06 5.65
N PRO A 76 0.67 -0.05 5.33
CA PRO A 76 1.75 -0.29 6.31
C PRO A 76 1.71 0.67 7.52
N TYR A 77 1.00 1.81 7.41
CA TYR A 77 0.78 2.71 8.54
C TYR A 77 -0.35 2.26 9.47
N ASP A 78 -1.46 1.76 8.92
CA ASP A 78 -2.66 1.40 9.70
C ASP A 78 -2.31 0.30 10.71
N LEU A 79 -1.51 -0.68 10.28
CA LEU A 79 -0.89 -1.74 11.10
C LEU A 79 0.00 -1.22 12.25
N LEU A 80 0.67 -0.08 12.06
CA LEU A 80 1.47 0.55 13.12
C LEU A 80 0.59 1.29 14.13
N THR A 81 -0.62 1.72 13.74
CA THR A 81 -1.61 2.37 14.62
C THR A 81 -2.59 1.41 15.28
N GLU A 82 -2.89 0.26 14.68
CA GLU A 82 -3.69 -0.82 15.30
C GLU A 82 -3.03 -1.33 16.59
N ASN A 83 -1.69 -1.35 16.62
CA ASN A 83 -0.89 -1.63 17.81
C ASN A 83 -0.88 -0.49 18.86
N ALA A 84 -1.60 0.61 18.64
CA ALA A 84 -1.56 1.82 19.47
C ALA A 84 -2.92 2.34 19.96
N ASN A 85 -4.03 2.04 19.28
CA ASN A 85 -5.40 2.38 19.71
C ASN A 85 -6.39 1.29 19.29
N ILE A 86 -7.29 0.91 20.21
CA ILE A 86 -8.24 -0.20 20.02
C ILE A 86 -9.61 0.26 19.49
N ASP A 87 -10.03 1.49 19.80
CA ASP A 87 -11.40 1.96 19.55
C ASP A 87 -11.67 2.51 18.14
N ASP A 88 -10.64 2.84 17.36
CA ASP A 88 -10.77 3.47 16.03
C ASP A 88 -10.21 2.51 14.94
N CYS A 89 -10.94 1.41 14.73
CA CYS A 89 -10.50 0.27 13.93
C CYS A 89 -10.53 0.58 12.41
N ILE A 90 -9.42 1.11 11.89
CA ILE A 90 -9.20 1.32 10.45
C ILE A 90 -9.01 -0.04 9.77
N HIS A 91 -10.11 -0.62 9.30
CA HIS A 91 -10.11 -1.90 8.60
C HIS A 91 -9.42 -1.77 7.22
N GLY A 92 -8.68 -2.82 6.83
CA GLY A 92 -8.19 -2.99 5.46
C GLY A 92 -9.32 -2.99 4.42
N GLN A 93 -8.97 -2.68 3.17
CA GLN A 93 -9.93 -2.65 2.06
C GLN A 93 -10.35 -4.09 1.70
N MET A 94 -11.66 -4.34 1.77
CA MET A 94 -12.26 -5.65 1.56
C MET A 94 -13.19 -5.69 0.35
N ALA A 95 -13.35 -6.88 -0.21
CA ALA A 95 -14.33 -7.21 -1.23
C ALA A 95 -15.10 -8.47 -0.81
N LEU A 96 -16.43 -8.41 -0.84
CA LEU A 96 -17.28 -9.59 -0.65
C LEU A 96 -17.56 -10.23 -2.02
N VAL A 97 -17.30 -11.52 -2.14
CA VAL A 97 -17.61 -12.29 -3.36
C VAL A 97 -19.06 -12.74 -3.30
N THR A 98 -19.86 -12.25 -4.26
CA THR A 98 -21.30 -12.44 -4.31
C THR A 98 -21.75 -12.76 -5.74
N ALA A 99 -23.06 -12.96 -5.97
CA ALA A 99 -23.64 -13.10 -7.30
C ALA A 99 -24.93 -12.28 -7.39
N GLY A 100 -25.18 -11.67 -8.56
CA GLY A 100 -26.33 -10.80 -8.81
C GLY A 100 -26.89 -10.96 -10.23
N PRO A 101 -28.05 -10.34 -10.52
CA PRO A 101 -28.65 -10.37 -11.85
C PRO A 101 -27.78 -9.66 -12.88
N SER A 102 -27.93 -10.02 -14.15
CA SER A 102 -27.34 -9.30 -15.29
C SER A 102 -28.35 -9.17 -16.42
N ASP A 103 -28.23 -8.11 -17.23
CA ASP A 103 -29.12 -7.82 -18.36
C ASP A 103 -28.85 -8.74 -19.58
N SER A 104 -27.75 -9.51 -19.54
CA SER A 104 -27.38 -10.53 -20.51
C SER A 104 -27.10 -11.87 -19.82
N ALA A 105 -27.14 -12.97 -20.58
CA ALA A 105 -26.80 -14.29 -20.07
C ALA A 105 -25.30 -14.58 -20.21
N HIS A 106 -24.67 -15.03 -19.12
CA HIS A 106 -23.24 -15.31 -19.02
C HIS A 106 -23.00 -16.79 -18.76
N ARG A 107 -21.93 -17.38 -19.33
CA ARG A 107 -21.56 -18.77 -19.07
C ARG A 107 -20.78 -18.87 -17.77
N LEU A 108 -21.49 -19.13 -16.66
CA LEU A 108 -20.91 -19.31 -15.34
C LEU A 108 -20.58 -20.79 -15.07
N GLN A 109 -19.53 -21.05 -14.31
CA GLN A 109 -19.05 -22.42 -14.05
C GLN A 109 -20.05 -23.28 -13.25
N LYS A 110 -20.29 -24.52 -13.67
CA LYS A 110 -20.99 -25.59 -12.92
C LYS A 110 -20.04 -26.40 -12.04
N THR A 111 -18.75 -26.39 -12.37
CA THR A 111 -17.69 -27.20 -11.77
C THR A 111 -16.47 -26.34 -11.42
N SER A 112 -15.50 -26.88 -10.70
CA SER A 112 -14.19 -26.23 -10.52
C SER A 112 -13.44 -26.21 -11.85
N LEU A 113 -12.97 -25.05 -12.28
CA LEU A 113 -12.25 -24.87 -13.55
C LEU A 113 -10.75 -25.15 -13.41
N ILE A 114 -10.20 -25.09 -12.19
CA ILE A 114 -8.78 -25.35 -11.95
C ILE A 114 -8.56 -26.87 -11.86
N PRO A 115 -7.73 -27.47 -12.75
CA PRO A 115 -7.52 -28.92 -12.80
C PRO A 115 -6.85 -29.44 -11.51
N GLN A 116 -6.81 -30.77 -11.38
CA GLN A 116 -6.20 -31.44 -10.23
C GLN A 116 -5.23 -32.53 -10.73
N PRO A 117 -3.90 -32.37 -10.51
CA PRO A 117 -3.23 -31.25 -9.86
C PRO A 117 -3.36 -29.91 -10.62
N PRO A 118 -3.28 -28.75 -9.94
CA PRO A 118 -3.28 -27.45 -10.60
C PRO A 118 -2.07 -27.30 -11.53
N GLN A 119 -2.34 -26.82 -12.75
CA GLN A 119 -1.31 -26.38 -13.70
C GLN A 119 -1.14 -24.87 -13.58
N ILE A 120 0.07 -24.36 -13.79
CA ILE A 120 0.43 -22.96 -13.48
C ILE A 120 1.19 -22.34 -14.68
N THR A 121 0.91 -21.09 -15.00
CA THR A 121 1.57 -20.29 -16.04
C THR A 121 2.91 -19.70 -15.57
N SER A 122 3.67 -19.07 -16.47
CA SER A 122 4.91 -18.34 -16.16
C SER A 122 4.71 -17.21 -15.15
N GLU A 123 3.53 -16.60 -15.13
CA GLU A 123 3.10 -15.52 -14.22
C GLU A 123 2.63 -16.07 -12.86
N GLY A 124 2.67 -17.40 -12.68
CA GLY A 124 2.22 -18.06 -11.47
C GLY A 124 0.70 -18.21 -11.36
N LEU A 125 -0.10 -17.82 -12.36
CA LEU A 125 -1.57 -17.97 -12.34
C LEU A 125 -1.97 -19.39 -12.77
N PRO A 126 -3.15 -19.93 -12.39
CA PRO A 126 -3.53 -21.27 -12.83
C PRO A 126 -3.88 -21.29 -14.32
N VAL A 127 -3.65 -22.42 -14.97
CA VAL A 127 -4.28 -22.74 -16.26
C VAL A 127 -5.70 -23.23 -15.98
N PHE A 128 -6.70 -22.54 -16.53
CA PHE A 128 -8.11 -22.88 -16.36
C PHE A 128 -8.58 -23.86 -17.45
N SER A 129 -9.46 -24.78 -17.07
CA SER A 129 -10.22 -25.62 -18.00
C SER A 129 -11.21 -24.75 -18.79
N PRO A 130 -11.49 -25.05 -20.07
CA PRO A 130 -12.42 -24.28 -20.87
C PRO A 130 -13.86 -24.36 -20.31
N LEU A 131 -14.62 -23.28 -20.54
CA LEU A 131 -16.06 -23.28 -20.35
C LEU A 131 -16.71 -24.02 -21.53
N ASP A 132 -17.25 -25.20 -21.27
CA ASP A 132 -18.06 -26.00 -22.18
C ASP A 132 -19.45 -26.27 -21.54
N ASP A 133 -20.33 -26.99 -22.22
CA ASP A 133 -21.71 -27.17 -21.74
C ASP A 133 -21.82 -28.19 -20.59
N MET A 134 -20.75 -28.96 -20.32
CA MET A 134 -20.60 -29.79 -19.13
C MET A 134 -20.05 -28.97 -17.96
N THR A 135 -19.04 -28.12 -18.20
CA THR A 135 -18.37 -27.33 -17.16
C THR A 135 -19.06 -26.02 -16.81
N SER A 136 -20.02 -25.52 -17.62
CA SER A 136 -20.69 -24.21 -17.47
C SER A 136 -22.19 -24.21 -17.76
N GLU A 137 -22.91 -23.19 -17.27
CA GLU A 137 -24.31 -22.89 -17.62
C GLU A 137 -24.48 -21.42 -18.03
N SER A 138 -25.32 -21.15 -19.03
CA SER A 138 -25.70 -19.80 -19.44
C SER A 138 -26.80 -19.25 -18.54
N LEU A 139 -26.48 -18.31 -17.64
CA LEU A 139 -27.38 -17.76 -16.62
C LEU A 139 -27.52 -16.23 -16.74
N PRO A 140 -28.70 -15.63 -16.51
CA PRO A 140 -28.91 -14.17 -16.50
C PRO A 140 -28.39 -13.53 -15.19
N ALA A 141 -27.13 -13.81 -14.88
CA ALA A 141 -26.47 -13.47 -13.63
C ALA A 141 -24.95 -13.32 -13.86
N CYS A 142 -24.29 -12.60 -12.96
CA CYS A 142 -22.83 -12.50 -12.91
C CYS A 142 -22.34 -12.62 -11.46
N PHE A 143 -21.04 -12.84 -11.29
CA PHE A 143 -20.38 -12.70 -9.99
C PHE A 143 -20.08 -11.22 -9.73
N ILE A 144 -20.04 -10.82 -8.47
CA ILE A 144 -19.83 -9.42 -8.08
C ILE A 144 -18.83 -9.36 -6.93
N LEU A 145 -17.72 -8.62 -7.12
CA LEU A 145 -16.85 -8.15 -6.05
C LEU A 145 -17.48 -6.89 -5.47
N LYS A 146 -18.16 -7.01 -4.32
CA LYS A 146 -18.77 -5.88 -3.62
C LYS A 146 -17.73 -5.25 -2.69
N LEU A 147 -17.27 -4.04 -3.01
CA LEU A 147 -16.21 -3.35 -2.29
C LEU A 147 -16.73 -2.76 -0.97
N GLN A 148 -15.96 -2.93 0.10
CA GLN A 148 -16.24 -2.42 1.44
C GLN A 148 -14.97 -1.86 2.09
N PRO A 149 -14.91 -0.54 2.35
CA PRO A 149 -15.84 0.49 1.87
C PRO A 149 -15.87 0.59 0.33
N PRO A 150 -16.85 1.30 -0.26
CA PRO A 150 -16.79 1.68 -1.67
C PRO A 150 -15.50 2.46 -1.96
N LEU A 151 -14.81 2.12 -3.06
CA LEU A 151 -13.48 2.63 -3.37
C LEU A 151 -13.57 3.84 -4.33
N PRO A 152 -12.96 5.00 -4.02
CA PRO A 152 -12.70 6.04 -5.00
C PRO A 152 -11.80 5.52 -6.12
N MET A 153 -12.28 5.55 -7.37
CA MET A 153 -11.52 5.09 -8.55
C MET A 153 -11.46 6.18 -9.60
N LEU A 154 -10.28 6.38 -10.21
CA LEU A 154 -10.11 7.23 -11.40
C LEU A 154 -10.84 6.64 -12.61
N SER A 155 -11.24 7.50 -13.54
CA SER A 155 -11.88 7.09 -14.82
C SER A 155 -11.05 6.08 -15.61
N SER A 156 -9.73 6.22 -15.66
CA SER A 156 -8.84 5.25 -16.31
C SER A 156 -8.79 3.91 -15.58
N SER A 157 -8.79 3.90 -14.23
CA SER A 157 -8.87 2.69 -13.42
C SER A 157 -10.16 1.93 -13.66
N ILE A 158 -11.29 2.64 -13.75
CA ILE A 158 -12.61 2.07 -14.09
C ILE A 158 -12.58 1.47 -15.50
N SER A 159 -11.98 2.19 -16.47
CA SER A 159 -11.81 1.70 -17.85
C SER A 159 -10.96 0.43 -17.93
N ARG A 160 -9.89 0.32 -17.12
CA ARG A 160 -9.06 -0.90 -17.01
C ARG A 160 -9.81 -2.04 -16.36
N VAL A 161 -10.59 -1.79 -15.30
CA VAL A 161 -11.47 -2.78 -14.67
C VAL A 161 -12.48 -3.32 -15.68
N HIS A 162 -13.12 -2.46 -16.46
CA HIS A 162 -14.05 -2.87 -17.53
C HIS A 162 -13.35 -3.74 -18.59
N HIS A 163 -12.11 -3.41 -18.98
CA HIS A 163 -11.34 -4.23 -19.92
C HIS A 163 -10.97 -5.61 -19.35
N ILE A 164 -10.74 -5.74 -18.04
CA ILE A 164 -10.45 -7.02 -17.36
C ILE A 164 -11.71 -7.91 -17.25
N THR A 165 -12.91 -7.33 -17.15
CA THR A 165 -14.14 -8.10 -16.93
C THR A 165 -14.92 -8.42 -18.21
N GLU A 166 -14.63 -7.71 -19.31
CA GLU A 166 -15.39 -7.71 -20.57
C GLU A 166 -16.91 -7.48 -20.37
N THR A 167 -17.29 -6.92 -19.22
CA THR A 167 -18.68 -6.83 -18.74
C THR A 167 -19.02 -5.37 -18.44
N PRO A 168 -20.04 -4.77 -19.08
CA PRO A 168 -20.40 -3.39 -18.85
C PRO A 168 -20.79 -3.14 -17.39
N MET A 169 -20.03 -2.28 -16.72
CA MET A 169 -20.46 -1.66 -15.48
C MET A 169 -21.60 -0.68 -15.79
N ARG A 170 -22.57 -0.53 -14.88
CA ARG A 170 -23.63 0.48 -15.03
C ARG A 170 -23.11 1.87 -14.70
N GLU A 171 -22.36 2.45 -15.64
CA GLU A 171 -21.76 3.79 -15.52
C GLU A 171 -22.79 4.90 -15.30
N THR A 172 -24.05 4.68 -15.68
CA THR A 172 -25.18 5.58 -15.40
C THR A 172 -25.43 5.83 -13.92
N ASP A 173 -25.00 4.91 -13.04
CA ASP A 173 -25.18 5.03 -11.60
C ASP A 173 -23.98 5.75 -10.92
N LEU A 174 -22.90 6.02 -11.67
CA LEU A 174 -21.65 6.59 -11.16
C LEU A 174 -21.69 8.13 -11.09
N GLN A 175 -21.55 8.67 -9.87
CA GLN A 175 -21.44 10.11 -9.63
C GLN A 175 -20.00 10.59 -9.88
N TRP A 176 -19.74 11.04 -11.11
CA TRP A 176 -18.43 11.53 -11.54
C TRP A 176 -18.06 12.87 -10.91
N SER A 177 -16.92 12.97 -10.23
CA SER A 177 -16.41 14.23 -9.67
C SER A 177 -14.87 14.30 -9.64
N PRO A 178 -14.27 15.50 -9.42
CA PRO A 178 -12.82 15.66 -9.29
C PRO A 178 -12.25 14.80 -8.17
N PHE A 179 -11.13 14.11 -8.43
CA PHE A 179 -10.67 13.01 -7.59
C PHE A 179 -10.48 13.34 -6.09
N PRO A 180 -9.92 14.50 -5.68
CA PRO A 180 -9.80 14.85 -4.26
C PRO A 180 -11.13 14.83 -3.50
N ARG A 181 -12.22 15.33 -4.12
CA ARG A 181 -13.55 15.40 -3.50
C ARG A 181 -14.13 14.01 -3.21
N LEU A 182 -13.73 12.99 -3.97
CA LEU A 182 -14.10 11.60 -3.70
C LEU A 182 -13.34 11.04 -2.49
N LEU A 183 -12.06 11.38 -2.34
CA LEU A 183 -11.25 10.97 -1.18
C LEU A 183 -11.77 11.60 0.11
N GLU A 184 -12.20 12.87 0.06
CA GLU A 184 -12.92 13.54 1.14
C GLU A 184 -14.26 12.84 1.46
N THR A 185 -15.13 12.73 0.46
CA THR A 185 -16.50 12.17 0.61
C THR A 185 -16.48 10.71 1.08
N SER A 186 -15.55 9.89 0.59
CA SER A 186 -15.46 8.46 0.96
C SER A 186 -15.17 8.19 2.43
N ARG A 187 -14.77 9.23 3.19
CA ARG A 187 -14.53 9.16 4.63
C ARG A 187 -15.74 9.67 5.44
N GLU A 188 -16.66 10.42 4.83
CA GLU A 188 -17.82 11.06 5.48
C GLU A 188 -19.09 10.23 5.37
N GLU A 189 -19.55 9.67 6.50
CA GLU A 189 -20.76 8.83 6.54
C GLU A 189 -22.08 9.63 6.48
N SER A 190 -22.04 10.97 6.63
CA SER A 190 -23.24 11.81 6.47
C SER A 190 -22.96 13.28 6.09
N SER A 191 -23.52 13.68 4.94
CA SER A 191 -23.96 15.04 4.54
C SER A 191 -23.15 16.28 5.00
N GLY A 192 -22.45 16.92 4.04
CA GLY A 192 -21.85 18.23 4.24
C GLY A 192 -21.53 18.98 2.94
N SER A 193 -22.54 19.44 2.19
CA SER A 193 -22.32 20.17 0.93
C SER A 193 -21.59 21.50 1.15
N GLY A 194 -20.31 21.56 0.80
CA GLY A 194 -19.51 22.78 0.78
C GLY A 194 -18.70 22.86 -0.51
N GLU A 195 -19.10 23.74 -1.42
CA GLU A 195 -18.32 24.06 -2.62
C GLU A 195 -17.09 24.89 -2.24
N LYS A 196 -16.05 24.21 -1.74
CA LYS A 196 -14.70 24.77 -1.75
C LYS A 196 -14.06 24.50 -3.11
N GLU A 197 -13.65 25.59 -3.74
CA GLU A 197 -12.93 25.57 -5.01
C GLU A 197 -11.54 24.96 -4.80
N ASP A 198 -10.78 25.50 -3.82
CA ASP A 198 -9.54 24.92 -3.33
C ASP A 198 -9.68 24.24 -1.95
N ALA A 199 -9.07 23.08 -1.79
CA ALA A 199 -9.11 22.30 -0.57
C ALA A 199 -7.78 22.38 0.21
N GLN A 200 -7.73 23.24 1.25
CA GLN A 200 -6.60 23.32 2.19
C GLN A 200 -6.88 22.52 3.48
N PHE A 201 -5.99 21.61 3.81
CA PHE A 201 -6.04 20.73 4.99
C PHE A 201 -4.89 21.03 5.95
N PHE A 202 -5.10 20.77 7.24
CA PHE A 202 -4.08 20.93 8.29
C PHE A 202 -3.85 19.59 9.01
N VAL A 203 -2.66 19.02 8.80
CA VAL A 203 -2.28 17.71 9.34
C VAL A 203 -1.42 17.91 10.60
N PRO A 204 -1.90 17.51 11.79
CA PRO A 204 -1.07 17.44 12.98
C PRO A 204 -0.08 16.28 12.87
N LEU A 205 1.13 16.50 13.37
CA LEU A 205 2.24 15.57 13.35
C LEU A 205 2.90 15.45 14.74
N PRO A 206 3.63 14.37 15.03
CA PRO A 206 4.28 14.19 16.33
C PRO A 206 5.24 15.35 16.65
N GLU A 207 5.53 15.55 17.94
CA GLU A 207 6.23 16.73 18.48
C GLU A 207 5.48 18.06 18.20
N ASN A 208 4.14 18.00 18.12
CA ASN A 208 3.25 19.16 17.97
C ASN A 208 3.54 20.00 16.71
N GLN A 209 3.94 19.34 15.62
CA GLN A 209 4.19 20.00 14.34
C GLN A 209 2.90 20.05 13.51
N MET A 210 2.70 21.11 12.72
CA MET A 210 1.52 21.33 11.88
C MET A 210 1.94 21.58 10.43
N HIS A 211 1.61 20.66 9.52
CA HIS A 211 1.79 20.88 8.08
C HIS A 211 0.44 21.22 7.44
N SER A 212 0.41 22.10 6.43
CA SER A 212 -0.80 22.35 5.62
C SER A 212 -0.61 21.85 4.19
N TYR A 213 -1.62 21.18 3.63
CA TYR A 213 -1.62 20.71 2.25
C TYR A 213 -2.75 21.37 1.47
N LEU A 214 -2.41 22.02 0.36
CA LEU A 214 -3.34 22.56 -0.62
C LEU A 214 -3.50 21.57 -1.78
N LEU A 215 -4.73 21.22 -2.11
CA LEU A 215 -5.09 20.56 -3.37
C LEU A 215 -5.94 21.56 -4.18
N PRO A 216 -5.35 22.29 -5.15
CA PRO A 216 -6.05 23.35 -5.86
C PRO A 216 -7.01 22.80 -6.92
N GLY A 217 -8.19 23.41 -7.02
CA GLY A 217 -9.35 22.85 -7.73
C GLY A 217 -9.22 22.82 -9.25
N GLU A 218 -8.48 23.77 -9.83
CA GLU A 218 -8.28 23.88 -11.27
C GLU A 218 -7.48 22.69 -11.82
N GLN A 219 -6.33 22.37 -11.20
CA GLN A 219 -5.41 21.34 -11.65
C GLN A 219 -5.98 19.94 -11.42
N TRP A 220 -6.72 19.72 -10.33
CA TRP A 220 -7.42 18.46 -10.04
C TRP A 220 -8.79 18.34 -10.74
N GLY A 221 -9.32 19.42 -11.34
CA GLY A 221 -10.63 19.46 -12.00
C GLY A 221 -10.66 18.91 -13.43
N VAL A 222 -9.49 18.66 -14.04
CA VAL A 222 -9.35 18.20 -15.42
C VAL A 222 -10.00 16.84 -15.66
N ALA A 223 -10.50 16.59 -16.88
CA ALA A 223 -11.32 15.42 -17.19
C ALA A 223 -10.65 14.06 -16.89
N ALA A 224 -9.33 13.93 -17.12
CA ALA A 224 -8.57 12.71 -16.82
C ALA A 224 -8.47 12.40 -15.32
N LEU A 225 -8.64 13.41 -14.46
CA LEU A 225 -8.60 13.29 -12.99
C LEU A 225 -10.01 13.33 -12.39
N LYS A 226 -11.03 13.04 -13.20
CA LYS A 226 -12.35 12.67 -12.68
C LYS A 226 -12.38 11.18 -12.36
N GLY A 227 -13.08 10.86 -11.28
CA GLY A 227 -13.32 9.50 -10.84
C GLY A 227 -14.77 9.31 -10.39
N ALA A 228 -15.07 8.12 -9.87
CA ALA A 228 -16.33 7.81 -9.21
C ALA A 228 -16.10 6.90 -8.00
N LEU A 229 -17.11 6.81 -7.12
CA LEU A 229 -17.09 5.91 -5.97
C LEU A 229 -17.65 4.53 -6.37
N VAL A 230 -16.80 3.51 -6.46
CA VAL A 230 -17.17 2.17 -6.93
C VAL A 230 -17.49 1.26 -5.75
N SER A 231 -18.72 0.76 -5.69
CA SER A 231 -19.20 -0.14 -4.63
C SER A 231 -19.30 -1.61 -5.05
N SER A 232 -19.23 -1.91 -6.36
CA SER A 232 -19.39 -3.26 -6.89
C SER A 232 -18.79 -3.38 -8.29
N ILE A 233 -18.06 -4.47 -8.55
CA ILE A 233 -17.47 -4.81 -9.86
C ILE A 233 -18.04 -6.16 -10.33
N PRO A 234 -18.76 -6.21 -11.47
CA PRO A 234 -19.28 -7.45 -12.04
C PRO A 234 -18.19 -8.22 -12.80
N PHE A 235 -18.20 -9.55 -12.71
CA PHE A 235 -17.29 -10.43 -13.44
C PHE A 235 -17.91 -11.82 -13.68
N THR A 236 -17.32 -12.59 -14.59
CA THR A 236 -17.89 -13.87 -15.07
C THR A 236 -16.98 -15.08 -14.83
N HIS A 237 -15.68 -14.87 -14.64
CA HIS A 237 -14.69 -15.95 -14.60
C HIS A 237 -13.62 -15.72 -13.51
N PRO A 238 -13.16 -16.77 -12.77
CA PRO A 238 -12.17 -16.64 -11.69
C PRO A 238 -10.83 -16.02 -12.12
N ALA A 239 -10.43 -16.13 -13.40
CA ALA A 239 -9.19 -15.52 -13.90
C ALA A 239 -9.17 -13.98 -13.77
N HIS A 240 -10.34 -13.33 -13.70
CA HIS A 240 -10.41 -11.87 -13.64
C HIS A 240 -9.97 -11.34 -12.25
N VAL A 241 -10.19 -12.13 -11.19
CA VAL A 241 -10.02 -11.65 -9.81
C VAL A 241 -8.57 -11.22 -9.49
N PRO A 242 -7.50 -11.97 -9.82
CA PRO A 242 -6.13 -11.51 -9.60
C PRO A 242 -5.82 -10.16 -10.25
N ALA A 243 -6.23 -9.95 -11.52
CA ALA A 243 -5.99 -8.72 -12.24
C ALA A 243 -6.83 -7.55 -11.69
N LEU A 244 -8.07 -7.81 -11.27
CA LEU A 244 -8.92 -6.84 -10.58
C LEU A 244 -8.30 -6.39 -9.26
N LEU A 245 -7.83 -7.32 -8.42
CA LEU A 245 -7.20 -6.96 -7.14
C LEU A 245 -5.95 -6.11 -7.33
N GLU A 246 -5.17 -6.32 -8.39
CA GLU A 246 -3.99 -5.49 -8.65
C GLU A 246 -4.37 -4.04 -9.02
N GLN A 247 -5.41 -3.84 -9.85
CA GLN A 247 -5.91 -2.48 -10.13
C GLN A 247 -6.52 -1.84 -8.88
N LEU A 248 -7.24 -2.61 -8.05
CA LEU A 248 -7.78 -2.12 -6.78
C LEU A 248 -6.66 -1.74 -5.80
N ARG A 249 -5.57 -2.49 -5.71
CA ARG A 249 -4.39 -2.16 -4.88
C ARG A 249 -3.67 -0.91 -5.36
N GLN A 250 -3.41 -0.79 -6.66
CA GLN A 250 -2.76 0.40 -7.22
C GLN A 250 -3.60 1.65 -6.94
N GLN A 251 -4.93 1.53 -7.09
CA GLN A 251 -5.87 2.59 -6.73
C GLN A 251 -5.85 2.89 -5.23
N SER A 252 -5.99 1.88 -4.36
CA SER A 252 -5.95 2.07 -2.90
C SER A 252 -4.64 2.70 -2.42
N ALA A 253 -3.49 2.35 -3.03
CA ALA A 253 -2.21 2.98 -2.74
C ALA A 253 -2.22 4.48 -3.06
N LEU A 254 -2.75 4.88 -4.21
CA LEU A 254 -2.94 6.29 -4.57
C LEU A 254 -3.89 6.99 -3.58
N ASN A 255 -5.00 6.33 -3.24
CA ASN A 255 -6.01 6.84 -2.32
C ASN A 255 -5.40 7.11 -0.93
N THR A 256 -4.64 6.15 -0.36
CA THR A 256 -3.96 6.33 0.93
C THR A 256 -2.98 7.50 0.89
N LEU A 257 -2.13 7.59 -0.15
CA LEU A 257 -1.13 8.65 -0.24
C LEU A 257 -1.75 10.04 -0.30
N LEU A 258 -2.76 10.26 -1.15
CA LEU A 258 -3.44 11.56 -1.26
C LEU A 258 -4.31 11.85 -0.03
N SER A 259 -5.02 10.84 0.50
CA SER A 259 -5.82 10.98 1.73
C SER A 259 -4.97 11.25 2.98
N SER A 260 -3.66 10.93 2.95
CA SER A 260 -2.75 11.25 4.05
C SER A 260 -2.52 12.76 4.21
N CYS A 261 -2.63 13.54 3.12
CA CYS A 261 -2.62 15.01 3.16
C CYS A 261 -3.94 15.58 3.71
N MET A 262 -5.03 14.81 3.64
CA MET A 262 -6.37 15.23 4.05
C MET A 262 -6.65 14.88 5.51
N SER A 263 -6.81 15.93 6.32
CA SER A 263 -7.04 15.82 7.76
C SER A 263 -8.32 16.56 8.17
N ARG A 264 -9.12 15.91 9.03
CA ARG A 264 -10.33 16.49 9.64
C ARG A 264 -10.03 17.53 10.72
N HIS A 265 -8.77 17.62 11.16
CA HIS A 265 -8.36 18.55 12.21
C HIS A 265 -8.51 20.00 11.76
N ARG A 266 -9.54 20.67 12.27
CA ARG A 266 -9.70 22.13 12.13
C ARG A 266 -8.72 22.80 13.11
N PRO A 267 -7.71 23.56 12.62
CA PRO A 267 -6.74 24.20 13.51
C PRO A 267 -7.41 25.27 14.38
N VAL A 268 -6.84 25.51 15.57
CA VAL A 268 -7.26 26.63 16.41
C VAL A 268 -6.91 27.94 15.69
N PRO A 269 -7.78 28.97 15.71
CA PRO A 269 -7.46 30.27 15.12
C PRO A 269 -6.13 30.82 15.67
N GLY A 270 -5.17 31.09 14.77
CA GLY A 270 -3.81 31.54 15.13
C GLY A 270 -2.74 30.44 15.19
N THR A 271 -3.10 29.15 15.05
CA THR A 271 -2.10 28.08 14.82
C THR A 271 -1.33 28.35 13.53
N LYS A 272 -0.01 28.53 13.63
CA LYS A 272 0.90 28.61 12.47
C LYS A 272 1.19 27.20 11.96
N SER A 273 1.47 27.08 10.65
CA SER A 273 2.02 25.86 10.08
C SER A 273 3.55 25.94 10.04
N ASP A 274 4.23 24.83 10.37
CA ASP A 274 5.68 24.69 10.22
C ASP A 274 6.09 24.45 8.76
N LEU A 275 5.16 23.94 7.93
CA LEU A 275 5.39 23.68 6.52
C LEU A 275 4.09 23.84 5.73
N HIS A 276 4.13 24.70 4.69
CA HIS A 276 3.09 24.78 3.68
C HIS A 276 3.51 23.96 2.45
N CYS A 277 2.60 23.11 1.99
CA CYS A 277 2.78 22.23 0.83
C CYS A 277 1.60 22.39 -0.13
N GLU A 278 1.88 22.34 -1.42
CA GLU A 278 0.91 22.26 -2.50
C GLU A 278 1.06 20.90 -3.19
N VAL A 279 -0.04 20.19 -3.45
CA VAL A 279 -0.04 18.84 -4.02
C VAL A 279 -0.68 18.89 -5.40
N LEU A 280 0.14 18.76 -6.44
CA LEU A 280 -0.27 18.91 -7.84
C LEU A 280 -0.24 17.57 -8.57
N PRO A 281 -1.20 17.28 -9.46
CA PRO A 281 -1.19 16.07 -10.26
C PRO A 281 -0.24 16.20 -11.46
N GLU A 282 0.58 15.18 -11.69
CA GLU A 282 1.53 15.10 -12.82
C GLU A 282 1.02 14.11 -13.89
N SER A 283 0.30 13.07 -13.46
CA SER A 283 -0.45 12.13 -14.30
C SER A 283 -1.51 11.42 -13.45
N GLU A 284 -2.28 10.50 -14.04
CA GLU A 284 -3.18 9.59 -13.31
C GLU A 284 -2.50 8.87 -12.12
N TRP A 285 -1.20 8.56 -12.24
CA TRP A 285 -0.46 7.69 -11.30
C TRP A 285 0.79 8.38 -10.73
N SER A 286 0.87 9.71 -10.84
CA SER A 286 1.95 10.49 -10.26
C SER A 286 1.51 11.90 -9.88
N PHE A 287 2.06 12.40 -8.78
CA PHE A 287 1.81 13.75 -8.30
C PHE A 287 3.09 14.34 -7.73
N SER A 288 3.16 15.65 -7.60
CA SER A 288 4.23 16.37 -6.93
C SER A 288 3.73 17.03 -5.66
N VAL A 289 4.67 17.28 -4.74
CA VAL A 289 4.47 18.05 -3.52
C VAL A 289 5.48 19.19 -3.53
N SER A 290 4.99 20.39 -3.81
CA SER A 290 5.76 21.64 -3.87
C SER A 290 5.78 22.31 -2.50
N PHE A 291 6.95 22.73 -2.03
CA PHE A 291 7.11 23.30 -0.68
C PHE A 291 8.29 24.26 -0.56
N LEU A 292 8.19 25.20 0.36
CA LEU A 292 9.29 26.05 0.81
C LEU A 292 9.86 25.50 2.12
N LEU A 293 11.18 25.48 2.26
CA LEU A 293 11.83 25.10 3.52
C LEU A 293 11.86 26.30 4.47
N PRO A 294 11.52 26.16 5.78
CA PRO A 294 11.54 27.29 6.71
C PRO A 294 12.90 28.01 6.85
N GLU A 295 14.00 27.32 6.51
CA GLU A 295 15.37 27.86 6.51
C GLU A 295 15.81 28.47 5.16
N SER A 296 15.02 28.33 4.09
CA SER A 296 15.40 28.88 2.77
C SER A 296 14.20 29.21 1.87
N ASP A 297 14.17 30.45 1.39
CA ASP A 297 13.21 30.99 0.41
C ASP A 297 13.45 30.42 -1.00
N ARG A 298 13.37 29.09 -1.12
CA ARG A 298 13.71 28.29 -2.29
C ARG A 298 12.75 27.12 -2.42
N LEU A 299 12.04 27.08 -3.54
CA LEU A 299 11.11 26.01 -3.85
C LEU A 299 11.84 24.67 -3.95
N SER A 300 11.28 23.66 -3.29
CA SER A 300 11.66 22.26 -3.42
C SER A 300 10.43 21.46 -3.82
N VAL A 301 10.64 20.39 -4.60
CA VAL A 301 9.55 19.57 -5.17
C VAL A 301 9.86 18.11 -4.94
N LEU A 302 8.96 17.41 -4.26
CA LEU A 302 8.96 15.95 -4.13
C LEU A 302 8.03 15.37 -5.19
N SER A 303 8.57 14.71 -6.20
CA SER A 303 7.77 13.93 -7.16
C SER A 303 7.54 12.51 -6.64
N VAL A 304 6.31 12.00 -6.80
CA VAL A 304 5.88 10.66 -6.38
C VAL A 304 5.22 9.95 -7.58
N ASN A 305 5.59 8.70 -7.84
CA ASN A 305 5.11 7.92 -8.98
C ASN A 305 4.77 6.48 -8.56
N LEU A 306 3.59 5.99 -8.97
CA LEU A 306 3.02 4.67 -8.62
C LEU A 306 2.85 3.82 -9.89
N LYS A 307 3.92 3.20 -10.36
CA LYS A 307 3.90 2.39 -11.60
C LYS A 307 2.95 1.18 -11.53
N ASP A 308 2.90 0.54 -10.36
CA ASP A 308 1.99 -0.55 -9.96
C ASP A 308 1.86 -0.51 -8.42
N SER A 309 1.13 -1.45 -7.80
CA SER A 309 0.92 -1.41 -6.34
C SER A 309 2.19 -1.61 -5.51
N HIS A 310 3.23 -2.22 -6.10
CA HIS A 310 4.51 -2.51 -5.43
C HIS A 310 5.61 -1.48 -5.78
N GLN A 311 5.57 -0.89 -6.98
CA GLN A 311 6.60 0.02 -7.53
C GLN A 311 6.29 1.50 -7.30
N ILE A 312 6.00 1.86 -6.05
CA ILE A 312 5.96 3.26 -5.60
C ILE A 312 7.39 3.82 -5.51
N THR A 313 7.64 4.99 -6.10
CA THR A 313 8.94 5.67 -6.13
C THR A 313 8.82 7.15 -5.81
N SER A 314 9.92 7.77 -5.38
CA SER A 314 9.96 9.20 -5.07
C SER A 314 11.30 9.83 -5.40
N ARG A 315 11.26 11.08 -5.88
CA ARG A 315 12.46 11.86 -6.23
C ARG A 315 12.35 13.29 -5.70
N LEU A 316 13.41 13.77 -5.04
CA LEU A 316 13.44 15.09 -4.43
C LEU A 316 14.33 16.07 -5.23
N PHE A 317 13.68 17.09 -5.78
CA PHE A 317 14.31 18.21 -6.45
C PHE A 317 14.45 19.39 -5.47
N THR A 318 15.67 19.88 -5.26
CA THR A 318 15.96 21.08 -4.45
C THR A 318 17.05 21.90 -5.13
N SER A 319 17.28 23.14 -4.70
CA SER A 319 18.42 23.95 -5.18
C SER A 319 19.80 23.48 -4.69
N TYR A 320 19.87 22.40 -3.89
CA TYR A 320 21.11 21.76 -3.43
C TYR A 320 21.24 20.38 -4.07
N PRO A 321 22.47 19.87 -4.32
CA PRO A 321 22.66 18.53 -4.87
C PRO A 321 22.08 17.46 -3.94
N THR A 322 21.01 16.82 -4.41
CA THR A 322 20.38 15.64 -3.80
C THR A 322 21.03 14.37 -4.33
N ASP A 323 21.87 13.77 -3.49
CA ASP A 323 22.55 12.51 -3.81
C ASP A 323 21.53 11.38 -4.01
N PHE A 324 21.75 10.45 -4.96
CA PHE A 324 20.85 9.31 -5.25
C PHE A 324 20.49 8.42 -4.02
N CYS A 325 21.35 8.44 -2.99
CA CYS A 325 21.09 7.83 -1.68
C CYS A 325 19.88 8.45 -0.96
N THR A 326 19.59 9.74 -1.20
CA THR A 326 18.46 10.49 -0.65
C THR A 326 17.15 10.06 -1.30
N ASP A 327 17.06 9.95 -2.63
CA ASP A 327 15.86 9.42 -3.31
C ASP A 327 15.55 7.97 -2.88
N LYS A 328 16.58 7.13 -2.78
CA LYS A 328 16.48 5.76 -2.20
C LYS A 328 16.13 5.74 -0.71
N TYR A 329 16.41 6.80 0.05
CA TYR A 329 15.94 6.93 1.43
C TYR A 329 14.47 7.34 1.47
N ILE A 330 14.09 8.40 0.75
CA ILE A 330 12.73 8.94 0.69
C ILE A 330 11.74 7.88 0.19
N SER A 331 12.06 7.17 -0.90
CA SER A 331 11.23 6.08 -1.43
C SER A 331 11.01 4.96 -0.40
N ARG A 332 12.01 4.64 0.43
CA ARG A 332 11.88 3.65 1.52
C ARG A 332 11.04 4.17 2.69
N VAL A 333 11.12 5.47 3.01
CA VAL A 333 10.23 6.07 4.02
C VAL A 333 8.78 6.04 3.49
N LEU A 334 8.54 6.49 2.26
CA LEU A 334 7.19 6.52 1.66
C LEU A 334 6.55 5.12 1.65
N LYS A 335 7.24 4.09 1.16
CA LYS A 335 6.71 2.72 1.19
C LYS A 335 6.41 2.20 2.60
N ARG A 336 7.14 2.65 3.62
CA ARG A 336 6.97 2.19 5.01
C ARG A 336 5.87 2.95 5.77
N CYS A 337 5.58 4.21 5.43
CA CYS A 337 4.58 5.00 6.14
C CYS A 337 3.34 5.37 5.32
N MET A 338 3.34 5.15 4.00
CA MET A 338 2.28 5.52 3.06
C MET A 338 1.62 6.88 3.36
N SER A 339 2.44 7.84 3.78
CA SER A 339 1.99 9.10 4.35
C SER A 339 2.93 10.22 3.90
N ILE A 340 2.41 11.08 3.03
CA ILE A 340 3.13 12.25 2.52
C ILE A 340 3.55 13.16 3.68
N PRO A 341 2.71 13.48 4.68
CA PRO A 341 3.14 14.29 5.82
C PRO A 341 4.32 13.72 6.61
N LEU A 342 4.37 12.40 6.81
CA LEU A 342 5.50 11.75 7.49
C LEU A 342 6.77 11.73 6.61
N VAL A 343 6.64 11.63 5.30
CA VAL A 343 7.76 11.79 4.35
C VAL A 343 8.28 13.23 4.36
N MET A 344 7.41 14.24 4.27
CA MET A 344 7.80 15.65 4.34
C MET A 344 8.55 15.95 5.64
N ARG A 345 8.03 15.48 6.77
CA ARG A 345 8.69 15.57 8.08
C ARG A 345 10.08 14.92 8.08
N ALA A 346 10.23 13.74 7.47
CA ALA A 346 11.51 13.05 7.34
C ALA A 346 12.51 13.79 6.41
N ILE A 347 12.02 14.43 5.35
CA ILE A 347 12.82 15.26 4.43
C ILE A 347 13.36 16.49 5.17
N CYS A 348 12.51 17.30 5.79
CA CYS A 348 12.94 18.51 6.52
C CYS A 348 13.98 18.18 7.61
N ARG A 349 13.74 17.12 8.38
CA ARG A 349 14.68 16.61 9.40
C ARG A 349 16.02 16.14 8.84
N ARG A 350 16.05 15.59 7.61
CA ARG A 350 17.28 15.15 6.95
C ARG A 350 18.08 16.34 6.41
N LEU A 351 17.40 17.35 5.86
CA LEU A 351 18.02 18.55 5.31
C LEU A 351 18.62 19.44 6.41
N ALA A 352 17.88 19.72 7.49
CA ALA A 352 18.39 20.48 8.64
C ALA A 352 19.67 19.85 9.26
N LYS A 353 19.76 18.50 9.27
CA LYS A 353 20.98 17.78 9.70
C LYS A 353 22.15 17.91 8.72
N LYS A 354 21.91 17.99 7.41
CA LYS A 354 22.96 18.25 6.40
C LYS A 354 23.48 19.69 6.58
N ASN A 355 22.56 20.66 6.76
CA ASN A 355 22.89 22.06 7.01
C ASN A 355 23.77 22.24 8.26
N SER A 356 23.34 21.76 9.43
CA SER A 356 24.09 21.94 10.69
C SER A 356 25.47 21.26 10.68
N SER A 357 25.63 20.14 9.98
CA SER A 357 26.94 19.47 9.82
C SER A 357 27.96 20.28 8.99
N SER A 358 27.50 21.20 8.12
CA SER A 358 28.38 21.98 7.24
C SER A 358 29.01 23.21 7.89
N VAL A 359 28.50 23.65 9.05
CA VAL A 359 28.93 24.89 9.73
C VAL A 359 30.20 24.69 10.58
N VAL A 360 30.55 23.45 10.92
CA VAL A 360 31.68 23.12 11.82
C VAL A 360 33.00 22.95 11.05
N THR A 361 33.38 23.93 10.21
CA THR A 361 34.69 23.90 9.52
C THR A 361 35.27 25.28 9.17
N SER A 362 35.25 26.23 10.13
CA SER A 362 35.99 27.50 10.00
C SER A 362 36.70 27.87 11.31
N SER A 363 37.88 27.28 11.55
CA SER A 363 38.78 27.72 12.63
C SER A 363 39.70 28.84 12.11
N PRO A 364 39.86 29.97 12.82
CA PRO A 364 40.73 31.04 12.38
C PRO A 364 42.21 30.67 12.58
N VAL A 365 43.03 30.83 11.54
CA VAL A 365 44.47 30.58 11.59
C VAL A 365 45.17 31.67 12.40
N ALA A 366 45.83 31.29 13.49
CA ALA A 366 46.80 32.10 14.22
C ALA A 366 48.17 31.41 14.21
N GLY A 367 49.25 32.18 14.02
CA GLY A 367 50.55 31.64 13.62
C GLY A 367 51.52 31.28 14.76
N ASP A 368 52.14 30.10 14.62
CA ASP A 368 53.59 29.82 14.73
C ASP A 368 54.44 30.59 15.78
N ARG A 369 54.92 29.90 16.84
CA ARG A 369 56.38 29.62 17.09
C ARG A 369 56.76 28.92 18.42
N VAL A 370 57.09 27.63 18.32
CA VAL A 370 58.42 26.99 18.56
C VAL A 370 59.53 27.88 19.20
N LEU A 371 60.37 27.51 20.18
CA LEU A 371 60.53 26.37 21.14
C LEU A 371 61.55 26.82 22.24
N MET A 372 61.50 26.39 23.52
CA MET A 372 62.19 25.22 24.15
C MET A 372 62.10 25.38 25.70
N GLY A 373 62.33 24.39 26.57
CA GLY A 373 62.76 22.99 26.42
C GLY A 373 62.75 22.25 27.80
N ALA A 374 63.04 20.94 27.83
CA ALA A 374 63.00 20.08 29.04
C ALA A 374 64.40 19.91 29.70
N PRO A 375 64.53 19.28 30.90
CA PRO A 375 64.46 17.80 31.04
C PRO A 375 63.63 17.32 32.26
N ALA A 376 63.81 16.07 32.72
CA ALA A 376 62.80 15.31 33.48
C ALA A 376 63.31 14.51 34.71
N SER A 377 62.34 13.91 35.43
CA SER A 377 62.39 12.65 36.23
C SER A 377 62.43 12.69 37.77
N GLN A 378 61.54 11.85 38.35
CA GLN A 378 61.61 11.13 39.66
C GLN A 378 61.42 11.94 40.97
N SER A 379 60.84 11.41 42.07
CA SER A 379 60.05 10.16 42.31
C SER A 379 59.47 10.04 43.75
N HIS A 380 58.43 9.20 43.95
CA HIS A 380 57.98 8.57 45.24
C HIS A 380 57.34 9.51 46.31
N THR A 381 56.58 9.04 47.32
CA THR A 381 56.42 7.70 47.94
C THR A 381 55.01 7.05 47.80
N ALA A 382 54.41 6.48 48.87
CA ALA A 382 53.38 5.42 48.82
C ALA A 382 52.61 5.16 50.16
N ALA A 383 51.60 4.27 50.11
CA ALA A 383 50.80 3.65 51.20
C ALA A 383 49.75 4.57 51.90
N SER A 384 48.59 4.12 52.42
CA SER A 384 47.89 2.80 52.49
C SER A 384 46.37 3.05 52.81
N GLU A 385 45.41 2.12 53.04
CA GLU A 385 45.33 0.64 53.22
C GLU A 385 43.87 0.14 52.96
N ALA A 386 43.66 -1.18 52.75
CA ALA A 386 42.37 -1.92 52.65
C ALA A 386 41.38 -1.50 51.52
N ASP A 387 40.48 -2.36 50.99
CA ASP A 387 40.04 -3.72 51.37
C ASP A 387 39.82 -4.62 50.11
N ALA A 388 39.63 -5.94 50.28
CA ALA A 388 39.51 -6.98 49.22
C ALA A 388 38.40 -8.02 49.58
N PRO A 389 37.92 -8.98 48.74
CA PRO A 389 38.45 -9.60 47.50
C PRO A 389 37.60 -9.29 46.22
N SER A 390 38.10 -9.35 44.97
CA SER A 390 38.66 -10.45 44.13
C SER A 390 37.61 -11.41 43.50
N ILE A 391 37.44 -11.58 42.16
CA ILE A 391 38.33 -12.06 41.04
C ILE A 391 38.30 -13.61 40.89
N PRO A 392 38.35 -14.26 39.68
CA PRO A 392 38.19 -13.84 38.25
C PRO A 392 37.37 -14.86 37.36
N PRO A 393 37.49 -14.91 36.01
CA PRO A 393 36.80 -15.88 35.11
C PRO A 393 37.75 -16.84 34.33
N VAL A 394 37.33 -17.32 33.14
CA VAL A 394 38.06 -17.98 32.00
C VAL A 394 37.66 -19.45 31.67
N GLU A 395 37.79 -19.80 30.38
CA GLU A 395 37.37 -21.00 29.61
C GLU A 395 38.53 -22.07 29.53
N PRO A 396 38.63 -23.04 28.57
CA PRO A 396 37.66 -23.84 27.77
C PRO A 396 37.95 -25.38 27.77
N GLU A 397 37.24 -26.20 26.94
CA GLU A 397 37.81 -27.19 25.94
C GLU A 397 37.03 -28.52 25.65
N THR A 398 36.86 -28.79 24.34
CA THR A 398 36.84 -30.07 23.54
C THR A 398 35.96 -31.33 23.81
N MET A 399 35.20 -31.70 22.75
CA MET A 399 34.95 -33.04 22.10
C MET A 399 34.51 -34.29 22.93
N HIS A 400 33.50 -35.10 22.52
CA HIS A 400 33.62 -36.09 21.42
C HIS A 400 32.30 -36.79 20.95
N THR A 401 32.18 -37.01 19.63
CA THR A 401 31.51 -38.11 18.85
C THR A 401 30.28 -38.92 19.34
N GLY A 402 29.26 -39.07 18.47
CA GLY A 402 28.29 -40.20 18.50
C GLY A 402 27.11 -40.11 17.50
N SER A 403 26.70 -41.22 16.84
CA SER A 403 25.52 -41.36 15.93
C SER A 403 25.26 -42.85 15.57
N PRO A 404 24.15 -43.18 14.87
CA PRO A 404 22.76 -43.45 15.33
C PRO A 404 22.49 -44.96 15.57
N PRO A 405 21.23 -45.42 15.83
CA PRO A 405 20.48 -46.08 14.72
C PRO A 405 18.92 -46.16 14.80
N ALA A 406 18.31 -46.33 13.61
CA ALA A 406 17.17 -47.21 13.23
C ALA A 406 15.76 -47.18 13.90
N VAL A 407 14.76 -47.63 13.10
CA VAL A 407 13.31 -47.80 13.38
C VAL A 407 12.97 -49.27 13.72
N PRO A 408 11.79 -49.61 14.27
CA PRO A 408 10.68 -50.08 13.41
C PRO A 408 9.24 -49.73 13.87
N SER A 409 8.24 -50.10 13.05
CA SER A 409 6.80 -49.80 13.18
C SER A 409 5.99 -50.78 14.06
N HIS A 410 4.72 -50.44 14.37
CA HIS A 410 3.57 -51.37 14.17
C HIS A 410 2.19 -50.65 14.23
N ASN A 411 1.09 -51.41 14.05
CA ASN A 411 -0.26 -50.92 13.69
C ASN A 411 -1.28 -51.03 14.85
N ALA A 412 -2.40 -50.27 14.78
CA ALA A 412 -3.78 -50.79 14.62
C ALA A 412 -4.93 -50.02 15.34
N SER A 413 -6.10 -50.00 14.68
CA SER A 413 -7.49 -49.99 15.20
C SER A 413 -7.98 -48.95 16.25
N VAL A 414 -8.78 -48.00 15.74
CA VAL A 414 -10.19 -47.70 16.15
C VAL A 414 -10.59 -47.80 17.64
N THR A 415 -10.97 -46.64 18.21
CA THR A 415 -12.23 -46.48 18.97
C THR A 415 -12.76 -45.03 18.84
N ASP A 416 -14.04 -44.83 19.14
CA ASP A 416 -14.78 -43.58 18.97
C ASP A 416 -14.92 -42.81 20.29
N SER A 417 -14.56 -41.52 20.32
CA SER A 417 -14.94 -40.57 21.36
C SER A 417 -14.66 -39.12 20.92
N SER A 418 -15.61 -38.22 21.19
CA SER A 418 -15.53 -36.79 20.92
C SER A 418 -14.45 -36.06 21.74
N ASP A 419 -13.63 -35.23 21.09
CA ASP A 419 -13.06 -34.03 21.72
C ASP A 419 -12.64 -32.97 20.68
N VAL A 420 -12.52 -31.71 21.11
CA VAL A 420 -12.30 -30.54 20.22
C VAL A 420 -10.84 -30.05 20.25
N PRO A 421 -10.19 -29.87 19.08
CA PRO A 421 -8.97 -29.07 18.96
C PRO A 421 -9.21 -27.70 18.30
N ALA A 422 -8.42 -26.70 18.70
CA ALA A 422 -8.49 -25.33 18.21
C ALA A 422 -7.76 -25.10 16.86
N SER A 423 -8.06 -23.95 16.23
CA SER A 423 -7.28 -23.28 15.17
C SER A 423 -6.40 -24.17 14.27
N SER A 424 -7.00 -24.75 13.23
CA SER A 424 -6.23 -25.38 12.15
C SER A 424 -5.38 -24.34 11.41
N VAL A 425 -4.06 -24.36 11.64
CA VAL A 425 -3.10 -23.61 10.82
C VAL A 425 -3.12 -24.18 9.41
N CYS A 426 -3.48 -23.36 8.41
CA CYS A 426 -3.41 -23.78 7.02
C CYS A 426 -1.94 -24.03 6.64
N SER A 427 -1.63 -25.25 6.20
CA SER A 427 -0.30 -25.59 5.68
C SER A 427 -0.15 -25.00 4.27
N TYR A 428 0.75 -24.03 4.12
CA TYR A 428 1.08 -23.39 2.84
C TYR A 428 2.46 -23.86 2.36
N TYR A 429 2.56 -24.27 1.09
CA TYR A 429 3.82 -24.72 0.49
C TYR A 429 4.68 -23.52 0.08
N VAL A 430 5.64 -23.15 0.93
CA VAL A 430 6.71 -22.19 0.60
C VAL A 430 7.83 -22.91 -0.16
N MET A 431 8.30 -22.31 -1.25
CA MET A 431 9.56 -22.68 -1.90
C MET A 431 10.62 -21.63 -1.58
N SER A 432 11.61 -21.99 -0.75
CA SER A 432 12.78 -21.15 -0.51
C SER A 432 13.76 -21.29 -1.67
N VAL A 433 13.81 -20.31 -2.56
CA VAL A 433 14.72 -20.29 -3.71
C VAL A 433 16.03 -19.58 -3.30
N PRO A 434 17.22 -20.22 -3.45
CA PRO A 434 18.49 -19.54 -3.22
C PRO A 434 18.74 -18.49 -4.32
N ALA A 435 19.33 -17.36 -3.96
CA ALA A 435 19.60 -16.28 -4.90
C ALA A 435 20.55 -16.73 -6.04
N ALA A 436 20.15 -16.49 -7.28
CA ALA A 436 21.01 -16.69 -8.45
C ALA A 436 22.06 -15.55 -8.56
N PRO A 437 23.30 -15.84 -9.00
CA PRO A 437 24.36 -14.84 -9.06
C PRO A 437 24.24 -13.89 -10.26
N ASP A 438 24.68 -12.65 -10.07
CA ASP A 438 24.81 -11.66 -11.15
C ASP A 438 25.83 -12.12 -12.22
N THR A 439 25.40 -12.18 -13.48
CA THR A 439 26.30 -12.28 -14.64
C THR A 439 25.93 -11.21 -15.67
N ALA A 440 26.70 -10.12 -15.70
CA ALA A 440 26.53 -9.03 -16.66
C ALA A 440 27.39 -9.22 -17.91
N THR A 441 26.88 -8.80 -19.07
CA THR A 441 27.71 -8.40 -20.23
C THR A 441 26.87 -7.46 -21.14
N PRO A 442 27.47 -6.47 -21.83
CA PRO A 442 26.72 -5.33 -22.38
C PRO A 442 26.54 -5.33 -23.91
N ALA A 443 25.56 -4.57 -24.41
CA ALA A 443 25.47 -4.15 -25.81
C ALA A 443 24.83 -2.75 -25.97
N ASN A 444 25.32 -2.01 -26.97
CA ASN A 444 25.02 -0.62 -27.35
C ASN A 444 23.52 -0.34 -27.61
N THR A 445 22.91 0.77 -27.17
CA THR A 445 23.04 2.19 -27.60
C THR A 445 22.35 2.52 -28.94
N GLU A 446 21.22 3.23 -28.85
CA GLU A 446 20.78 4.40 -29.69
C GLU A 446 19.45 4.93 -29.08
N PRO A 447 19.17 6.26 -29.05
CA PRO A 447 17.99 6.81 -28.39
C PRO A 447 16.80 7.06 -29.34
N LEU A 448 15.59 6.63 -28.95
CA LEU A 448 14.36 7.00 -29.67
C LEU A 448 13.90 8.42 -29.30
N ALA A 449 13.44 9.19 -30.28
CA ALA A 449 13.15 10.62 -30.13
C ALA A 449 11.92 10.92 -29.23
N ASN A 450 12.02 12.00 -28.44
CA ASN A 450 10.95 12.51 -27.58
C ASN A 450 9.90 13.31 -28.40
N PRO A 451 8.61 12.91 -28.43
CA PRO A 451 7.64 13.42 -29.41
C PRO A 451 6.84 14.67 -29.00
N TYR A 452 7.20 15.41 -27.94
CA TYR A 452 6.48 16.62 -27.51
C TYR A 452 7.38 17.84 -27.21
N PRO A 453 7.27 18.95 -27.96
CA PRO A 453 7.95 20.21 -27.67
C PRO A 453 7.11 21.10 -26.74
N GLY A 454 7.40 21.09 -25.44
CA GLY A 454 6.76 22.00 -24.48
C GLY A 454 7.27 23.44 -24.62
N THR A 455 6.44 24.35 -25.13
CA THR A 455 6.75 25.79 -25.20
C THR A 455 6.81 26.43 -23.81
N HIS A 456 7.94 27.06 -23.50
CA HIS A 456 8.22 27.65 -22.20
C HIS A 456 7.52 29.01 -22.02
N VAL A 457 6.24 29.00 -21.63
CA VAL A 457 5.45 30.22 -21.37
C VAL A 457 5.51 30.59 -19.89
N SER A 458 6.28 31.63 -19.56
CA SER A 458 6.39 32.16 -18.19
C SER A 458 5.24 33.11 -17.87
N VAL A 459 4.41 32.78 -16.88
CA VAL A 459 3.40 33.69 -16.31
C VAL A 459 3.54 33.70 -14.79
N PHE A 460 3.90 34.85 -14.23
CA PHE A 460 3.76 35.14 -12.80
C PHE A 460 2.38 35.77 -12.54
N PRO A 461 1.62 35.29 -11.55
CA PRO A 461 0.69 36.12 -10.79
C PRO A 461 1.44 36.99 -9.76
N SER A 462 0.93 38.18 -9.46
CA SER A 462 1.62 39.18 -8.64
C SER A 462 1.47 38.94 -7.13
N TRP A 463 2.58 38.70 -6.43
CA TRP A 463 2.62 38.70 -4.97
C TRP A 463 3.11 40.07 -4.44
N SER A 464 2.18 40.97 -4.11
CA SER A 464 2.53 42.25 -3.49
C SER A 464 1.41 42.85 -2.63
N ALA A 465 1.67 42.87 -1.32
CA ALA A 465 1.18 43.80 -0.29
C ALA A 465 -0.28 44.34 -0.35
N SER A 466 -1.03 44.05 0.71
CA SER A 466 -1.94 45.04 1.33
C SER A 466 -2.11 44.74 2.82
N SER A 467 -1.25 45.38 3.64
CA SER A 467 -1.34 45.39 5.10
C SER A 467 -1.57 46.81 5.59
N THR A 468 -2.81 47.13 5.99
CA THR A 468 -3.16 48.43 6.57
C THR A 468 -4.16 48.23 7.69
N LEU A 469 -3.83 48.74 8.88
CA LEU A 469 -4.76 48.83 9.99
C LEU A 469 -5.65 50.07 9.83
N SER A 470 -6.89 49.98 10.30
CA SER A 470 -7.65 51.15 10.76
C SER A 470 -8.66 50.72 11.83
N ILE A 471 -8.34 51.09 13.08
CA ILE A 471 -9.18 51.29 14.28
C ILE A 471 -10.54 50.58 14.28
#